data_AF-A0A933JSR5-F1
#
_entry.id   AF-A0A933JSR5-F1
#
_cell.length_a   1.000
_cell.length_b   1.000
_cell.length_c   1.000
_cell.angle_alpha   90.00
_cell.angle_beta   90.00
_cell.angle_gamma   90.00
#
_symmetry.space_group_name_H-M   'P 1'
#
loop_
_entity.id
_entity.type
_entity.pdbx_description
1 polymer ?
#
loop_
_entity_poly.entity_id
_entity_poly.type
_entity_poly.pdbx_seq_one_letter_code
_entity_poly.pdbx_strand_id
1 'polypeptide(L)' 'MIESATGILHGHIISLDTAVPPLEGKRVRVLLEPEYEDNTRLSNEAQHELWSAWLQRGPQGPIEDSEEPEFPL' A
#
# COMPACT_ATOMS: atom_id res chain seq x y z
N MET A 1 -24.63 18.16 12.97
CA MET A 1 -24.15 17.56 11.70
C MET A 1 -23.11 16.52 12.09
N ILE A 2 -23.10 15.35 11.45
CA ILE A 2 -22.11 14.31 11.74
C ILE A 2 -20.83 14.73 11.00
N GLU A 3 -19.90 15.35 11.71
CA GLU A 3 -18.59 15.69 11.16
C GLU A 3 -17.77 14.40 11.09
N SER A 4 -17.62 13.86 9.89
CA SER A 4 -16.59 12.86 9.61
C SER A 4 -15.23 13.55 9.61
N ALA A 5 -14.27 13.00 10.36
CA ALA A 5 -12.88 13.44 10.31
C ALA A 5 -12.06 12.47 9.43
N THR A 6 -11.14 13.03 8.66
CA THR A 6 -10.15 12.29 7.87
C THR A 6 -8.82 12.27 8.58
N GLY A 7 -7.95 11.33 8.21
CA GLY A 7 -6.65 11.18 8.80
C GLY A 7 -5.90 9.98 8.25
N ILE A 8 -4.65 9.84 8.70
CA ILE A 8 -3.75 8.76 8.28
C ILE A 8 -3.75 7.65 9.32
N LEU A 9 -3.91 6.39 8.86
CA LEU A 9 -3.81 5.21 9.71
C LEU A 9 -2.34 4.76 9.85
N HIS A 10 -1.84 4.77 11.09
CA HIS A 10 -0.55 4.22 11.48
C HIS A 10 -0.76 2.95 12.32
N GLY A 11 -0.96 1.81 11.66
CA GLY A 11 -1.23 0.54 12.33
C GLY A 11 -2.56 0.56 13.09
N HIS A 12 -2.53 0.83 14.40
CA HIS A 12 -3.73 0.92 15.25
C HIS A 12 -4.06 2.35 15.71
N ILE A 13 -3.27 3.34 15.31
CA ILE A 13 -3.43 4.75 15.66
C ILE A 13 -3.88 5.51 14.42
N ILE A 14 -4.88 6.39 14.53
CA ILE A 14 -5.31 7.28 13.45
C ILE A 14 -4.90 8.71 13.81
N SER A 15 -4.05 9.32 12.99
CA SER A 15 -3.69 10.74 13.11
C SER A 15 -4.70 11.55 12.31
N LEU A 16 -5.58 12.29 13.01
CA LEU A 16 -6.66 13.06 12.38
C LEU A 16 -6.16 14.42 11.90
N ASP A 17 -6.63 14.84 10.72
CA ASP A 17 -6.31 16.15 10.12
C ASP A 17 -6.93 17.32 10.90
N THR A 18 -8.00 17.03 11.64
CA THR A 18 -8.76 18.01 12.42
C THR A 18 -8.99 17.52 13.83
N ALA A 19 -9.02 18.46 14.78
CA ALA A 19 -9.35 18.16 16.16
C ALA A 19 -10.82 17.73 16.26
N VAL A 20 -11.04 16.55 16.85
CA VAL A 20 -12.38 16.04 17.17
C VAL A 20 -12.63 16.12 18.68
N PRO A 21 -13.89 16.28 19.12
CA PRO A 21 -14.22 16.16 20.54
C PRO A 21 -13.84 14.79 21.10
N PRO A 22 -13.64 14.67 22.43
CA PRO A 22 -13.30 13.38 23.06
C PRO A 22 -14.27 12.25 22.68
N LEU A 23 -13.69 11.08 22.36
CA LEU A 23 -14.40 9.91 21.85
C LEU A 23 -14.38 8.72 22.83
N GLU A 24 -13.72 8.83 23.99
CA GLU A 24 -13.72 7.79 25.02
C GLU A 24 -15.13 7.29 25.36
N GLY A 25 -15.29 5.96 25.33
CA GLY A 25 -16.57 5.29 25.60
C GLY A 25 -17.59 5.38 24.46
N LYS A 26 -17.28 6.07 23.35
CA LYS A 26 -18.15 6.15 22.17
C LYS A 26 -17.78 5.10 21.14
N ARG A 27 -18.78 4.61 20.41
CA ARG A 27 -18.58 3.76 19.24
C ARG A 27 -18.34 4.63 18.02
N VAL A 28 -17.29 4.32 17.28
CA VAL A 28 -16.93 4.99 16.03
C VAL A 28 -16.92 3.99 14.89
N ARG A 29 -17.19 4.47 13.67
CA ARG A 29 -17.03 3.69 12.44
C ARG A 29 -15.83 4.25 11.68
N VAL A 30 -14.86 3.41 11.41
CA VAL A 30 -13.69 3.76 10.59
C VAL A 30 -13.91 3.19 9.19
N LEU A 31 -13.73 4.03 8.19
CA LEU A 31 -13.67 3.61 6.78
C LEU A 31 -12.21 3.79 6.34
N LEU A 32 -11.61 2.71 5.85
CA LEU A 32 -10.26 2.75 5.29
C LEU A 32 -10.40 2.77 3.77
N GLU A 33 -9.91 3.84 3.16
CA GLU A 33 -9.79 3.96 1.72
C GLU A 33 -8.30 3.93 1.37
N PRO A 34 -7.89 3.10 0.39
CA PRO A 34 -6.50 3.12 -0.05
C PRO A 34 -6.19 4.50 -0.65
N GLU A 35 -5.14 5.15 -0.13
CA GLU A 35 -4.70 6.48 -0.57
C GLU A 35 -4.34 6.51 -2.07
N TYR A 36 -3.87 5.36 -2.57
CA TYR A 36 -3.65 5.10 -3.97
C TYR A 36 -4.25 3.73 -4.30
N GLU A 37 -5.33 3.71 -5.07
CA GLU A 37 -5.42 2.66 -6.08
C GLU A 37 -4.29 2.95 -7.06
N ASP A 38 -3.10 2.41 -6.81
CA ASP A 38 -2.15 2.18 -7.91
C ASP A 38 -2.72 1.05 -8.77
N ASN A 39 -3.88 1.33 -9.37
CA ASN A 39 -4.51 0.58 -10.44
C ASN A 39 -3.75 0.89 -11.74
N THR A 40 -2.41 0.94 -11.69
CA THR A 40 -1.61 0.69 -12.88
C THR A 40 -1.75 -0.80 -13.19
N ARG A 41 -2.97 -1.21 -13.54
CA ARG A 41 -3.23 -2.46 -14.23
C ARG A 41 -2.42 -2.38 -15.50
N LEU A 42 -1.34 -3.15 -15.52
CA LEU A 42 -0.57 -3.37 -16.74
C LEU A 42 -1.55 -3.73 -17.85
N SER A 43 -1.35 -3.14 -19.04
CA SER A 43 -2.10 -3.52 -20.22
C SER A 43 -1.93 -5.03 -20.46
N ASN A 44 -2.88 -5.66 -21.14
CA ASN A 44 -2.78 -7.09 -21.47
C ASN A 44 -1.47 -7.40 -22.21
N GLU A 45 -0.97 -6.46 -23.03
CA GLU A 45 0.29 -6.56 -23.75
C GLU A 45 1.49 -6.54 -22.79
N ALA A 46 1.57 -5.56 -21.89
CA ALA A 46 2.63 -5.47 -20.89
C ALA A 46 2.66 -6.69 -19.96
N GLN A 47 1.49 -7.22 -19.58
CA GLN A 47 1.42 -8.47 -18.82
C GLN A 47 1.94 -9.65 -19.63
N HIS A 48 1.53 -9.77 -20.90
CA HIS A 48 1.95 -10.87 -21.77
C HIS A 48 3.47 -10.89 -22.00
N GLU A 49 4.09 -9.73 -22.18
CA GLU A 49 5.53 -9.59 -22.32
C GLU A 49 6.28 -10.04 -21.06
N LEU A 50 5.85 -9.60 -19.88
CA LEU A 50 6.46 -9.99 -18.61
C LEU A 50 6.29 -11.49 -18.34
N TRP A 51 5.11 -12.06 -18.61
CA TRP A 51 4.88 -13.49 -18.48
C TRP A 51 5.73 -14.31 -19.46
N SER A 52 5.86 -13.84 -20.70
CA SER A 52 6.71 -14.48 -21.71
C SER A 52 8.18 -14.42 -21.30
N ALA A 53 8.65 -13.28 -20.80
CA ALA A 53 10.01 -13.12 -20.29
C ALA A 53 10.28 -14.05 -19.09
N TRP A 54 9.32 -14.18 -18.17
CA TRP A 54 9.40 -15.10 -17.04
C TRP A 54 9.45 -16.57 -17.49
N LEU A 55 8.59 -16.97 -18.44
CA LEU A 55 8.60 -18.33 -19.00
C LEU A 55 9.94 -18.69 -19.66
N GLN A 56 10.58 -17.73 -20.33
CA GLN A 56 11.87 -17.94 -21.02
C GLN A 56 13.07 -17.95 -20.06
N ARG A 57 13.01 -17.18 -18.97
CA ARG A 57 14.13 -17.00 -18.02
C ARG A 57 14.01 -17.88 -16.77
N GLY A 58 12.85 -18.49 -16.55
CA GLY A 58 12.55 -19.26 -15.35
C GLY A 58 12.31 -18.38 -14.12
N PRO A 59 12.13 -18.98 -12.93
CA PRO A 59 11.83 -18.27 -11.67
C PRO A 59 12.94 -17.32 -11.16
N GLN A 60 14.00 -17.10 -11.95
CA GLN A 60 15.21 -16.34 -11.62
C GLN A 60 15.40 -15.06 -12.46
N GLY A 61 14.36 -14.49 -13.08
CA GLY A 61 14.50 -13.21 -13.81
C GLY A 61 13.42 -12.16 -13.50
N PRO A 62 13.73 -10.84 -13.42
CA PRO A 62 14.98 -10.20 -12.99
C PRO A 62 14.82 -9.73 -11.54
N ILE A 63 15.35 -10.48 -10.58
CA ILE A 63 15.96 -9.81 -9.42
C ILE A 63 17.37 -9.59 -9.91
N GLU A 64 17.68 -8.39 -10.38
CA GLU A 64 19.08 -8.02 -10.52
C GLU A 64 19.62 -8.04 -9.09
N ASP A 65 20.42 -9.06 -8.75
CA ASP A 65 21.26 -9.08 -7.53
C ASP A 65 22.36 -8.00 -7.67
N SER A 66 21.97 -6.78 -8.02
CA SER A 66 22.82 -5.62 -7.88
C SER A 66 22.81 -5.25 -6.41
N GLU A 67 23.77 -5.84 -5.70
CA GLU A 67 24.19 -5.61 -4.32
C GLU A 67 23.66 -6.64 -3.30
N GLU A 68 24.58 -7.45 -2.78
CA GLU A 68 24.41 -8.21 -1.55
C GLU A 68 24.10 -7.20 -0.43
N PRO A 69 23.00 -7.35 0.34
CA PRO A 69 22.66 -6.37 1.38
C PRO A 69 23.76 -6.35 2.43
N GLU A 70 24.43 -5.20 2.59
CA GLU A 70 25.39 -5.00 3.66
C GLU A 70 24.66 -5.08 5.01
N PHE A 71 24.93 -6.13 5.78
CA PHE A 71 24.49 -6.22 7.16
C PHE A 71 25.42 -5.39 8.04
N PRO A 72 24.90 -4.54 8.95
CA PRO A 72 25.74 -3.81 9.88
C PRO A 72 26.49 -4.80 10.79
N LEU A 73 27.81 -4.62 10.90
CA LEU A 73 28.67 -5.29 11.88
C LEU A 73 28.41 -4.78 13.31
#